data_AF-A0A6M6JK24-F1
#
_entry.id   AF-A0A6M6JK24-F1
#
_cell.length_a   1.000
_cell.length_b   1.000
_cell.length_c   1.000
_cell.angle_alpha   90.00
_cell.angle_beta   90.00
_cell.angle_gamma   90.00
#
_symmetry.space_group_name_H-M   'P 1'
#
loop_
_entity.id
_entity.type
_entity.pdbx_description
1 polymer ?
#
loop_
_entity_poly.entity_id
_entity_poly.type
_entity_poly.pdbx_seq_one_letter_code
_entity_poly.pdbx_strand_id
1 'polypeptide(L)' 'MYRWCMGRTNIDIDDELIAEVMRRHSLRTKKEAVDLALRRLVGPRLSPEFFEGLEGIGWDGDLDEMRGSRIHDGDGVDAS' A
#
# COMPACT_ATOMS: atom_id res chain seq x y z
N MET A 1 5.86 6.36 23.47
CA MET A 1 6.33 5.06 23.97
C MET A 1 5.15 4.12 24.19
N TYR A 2 4.51 3.61 23.12
CA TYR A 2 3.44 2.61 23.25
C TYR A 2 4.12 1.25 23.40
N ARG A 3 4.28 0.83 24.66
CA ARG A 3 4.62 -0.55 25.00
C ARG A 3 3.45 -1.41 24.51
N TRP A 4 3.65 -1.95 23.32
CA TRP A 4 2.67 -2.65 22.50
C TRP A 4 2.19 -3.89 23.26
N CYS A 5 1.07 -3.78 23.98
CA CYS A 5 0.31 -4.95 24.41
C CYS A 5 -0.28 -5.58 23.14
N MET A 6 0.51 -6.37 22.42
CA MET A 6 -0.04 -7.32 21.47
C MET A 6 -0.71 -8.42 22.27
N GLY A 7 -2.03 -8.31 22.45
CA GLY A 7 -2.84 -9.41 22.95
C GLY A 7 -2.89 -10.51 21.90
N ARG A 8 -2.63 -11.76 22.32
CA ARG A 8 -2.94 -12.92 21.49
C ARG A 8 -4.45 -13.17 21.63
N THR A 9 -5.17 -12.99 20.53
CA THR A 9 -6.62 -13.24 20.48
C THR A 9 -6.88 -14.30 19.44
N ASN A 10 -7.82 -15.20 19.72
CA ASN A 10 -8.34 -16.15 18.73
C ASN A 10 -9.68 -15.60 18.23
N ILE A 11 -9.76 -15.31 16.94
CA ILE A 11 -10.96 -14.79 16.28
C ILE A 11 -11.13 -15.53 14.96
N ASP A 12 -12.36 -15.89 14.64
CA ASP A 12 -12.71 -16.46 13.34
C ASP A 12 -12.81 -15.31 12.32
N ILE A 13 -12.09 -15.46 11.21
CA ILE A 13 -12.07 -14.49 10.12
C ILE A 13 -12.29 -15.26 8.82
N ASP A 14 -13.05 -14.66 7.90
CA ASP A 14 -13.22 -15.19 6.56
C ASP A 14 -11.88 -15.24 5.81
N ASP A 15 -11.50 -16.44 5.39
CA ASP A 15 -10.24 -16.70 4.71
C ASP A 15 -10.19 -16.11 3.29
N GLU A 16 -11.35 -15.99 2.62
CA GLU A 16 -11.44 -15.33 1.31
C GLU A 16 -11.19 -13.83 1.44
N LEU A 17 -11.76 -13.21 2.48
CA LEU A 17 -11.56 -11.79 2.78
C LEU A 17 -10.09 -11.49 3.08
N ILE A 18 -9.44 -12.31 3.91
CA ILE A 18 -8.02 -12.16 4.23
C ILE A 18 -7.16 -12.40 3.00
N ALA A 19 -7.45 -13.43 2.20
CA ALA A 19 -6.73 -13.68 0.96
C ALA A 19 -6.81 -12.47 0.02
N GLU A 20 -7.99 -11.86 -0.12
CA GLU A 20 -8.17 -10.69 -0.98
C GLU A 20 -7.38 -9.47 -0.48
N VAL A 21 -7.41 -9.20 0.84
CA VAL A 21 -6.61 -8.13 1.44
C VAL A 21 -5.12 -8.38 1.23
N MET A 22 -4.67 -9.62 1.45
CA MET A 22 -3.28 -10.01 1.27
C MET A 22 -2.83 -9.87 -0.18
N ARG A 23 -3.66 -10.25 -1.17
CA ARG A 23 -3.34 -10.06 -2.60
C ARG A 23 -3.28 -8.58 -2.98
N ARG A 24 -4.28 -7.79 -2.58
CA ARG A 24 -4.37 -6.35 -2.93
C ARG A 24 -3.24 -5.53 -2.34
N HIS A 25 -2.80 -5.86 -1.13
CA HIS A 25 -1.78 -5.12 -0.40
C HIS A 25 -0.42 -5.84 -0.34
N SER A 26 -0.24 -6.93 -1.09
CA SER A 26 1.00 -7.73 -1.14
C SER A 26 1.53 -8.13 0.25
N LEU A 27 0.65 -8.61 1.12
CA LEU A 27 0.98 -8.97 2.50
C LEU A 27 1.33 -10.46 2.63
N ARG A 28 2.16 -10.80 3.62
CA ARG A 28 2.69 -12.16 3.80
C ARG A 28 1.93 -12.97 4.84
N THR A 29 1.23 -12.30 5.76
CA THR A 29 0.54 -12.97 6.88
C THR A 29 -0.85 -12.43 7.14
N LYS A 30 -1.74 -13.28 7.67
CA LYS A 30 -3.07 -12.87 8.15
C LYS A 30 -2.98 -11.77 9.23
N LYS A 31 -1.94 -11.81 10.06
CA LYS A 31 -1.69 -10.79 11.10
C LYS A 31 -1.40 -9.42 10.49
N GLU A 32 -0.59 -9.35 9.44
CA GLU A 32 -0.31 -8.09 8.74
C GLU A 32 -1.57 -7.53 8.08
N ALA A 33 -2.42 -8.39 7.52
CA ALA A 33 -3.70 -7.98 6.96
C ALA A 33 -4.62 -7.35 8.01
N VAL A 34 -4.72 -7.96 9.20
CA VAL A 34 -5.51 -7.44 10.31
C VAL A 34 -4.92 -6.14 10.87
N ASP A 35 -3.60 -6.07 11.06
CA ASP A 35 -2.93 -4.85 11.55
C ASP A 35 -3.12 -3.69 10.56
N LEU A 36 -2.97 -3.94 9.25
CA LEU A 36 -3.19 -2.94 8.21
C LEU A 36 -4.65 -2.45 8.21
N ALA A 37 -5.61 -3.36 8.28
CA ALA A 37 -7.04 -3.02 8.28
C ALA A 37 -7.40 -2.12 9.49
N LEU A 38 -6.90 -2.48 10.68
CA LEU A 38 -7.14 -1.69 11.90
C LEU A 38 -6.46 -0.32 11.84
N ARG A 39 -5.22 -0.24 11.33
CA ARG A 39 -4.53 1.05 11.14
C ARG A 39 -5.23 1.92 10.12
N ARG A 40 -5.78 1.35 9.05
CA ARG A 40 -6.56 2.08 8.04
C ARG A 40 -7.84 2.65 8.64
N LEU A 41 -8.49 1.88 9.53
CA LEU A 41 -9.72 2.28 10.19
C LEU A 41 -9.52 3.38 11.25
N VAL A 42 -8.40 3.32 11.98
CA VAL A 42 -8.05 4.28 13.05
C VAL A 42 -7.26 5.47 12.51
N GLY A 43 -6.68 5.36 11.31
CA GLY A 43 -5.96 6.44 10.66
C GLY A 43 -6.82 7.71 10.51
N PRO A 44 -6.19 8.88 10.33
CA PRO A 44 -6.93 10.11 10.12
C PRO A 44 -7.90 9.92 8.96
N ARG A 45 -9.19 10.15 9.21
CA ARG A 45 -10.15 10.31 8.13
C ARG A 45 -9.74 11.59 7.43
N LEU A 46 -9.02 11.45 6.32
CA LEU A 46 -8.73 12.57 5.43
C LEU A 46 -10.09 13.09 4.97
N SER A 47 -10.44 14.25 5.50
CA SER A 47 -11.72 14.87 5.20
C SER A 47 -11.67 15.46 3.78
N PRO A 48 -12.80 15.67 3.11
CA PRO A 48 -12.82 16.34 1.81
C PRO A 48 -12.04 17.67 1.82
N GLU A 49 -12.12 18.41 2.93
CA GLU A 49 -11.43 19.70 3.12
C GLU A 49 -9.89 19.53 3.18
N PHE A 50 -9.39 18.37 3.63
CA PHE A 50 -7.96 18.06 3.54
C PHE A 50 -7.52 17.90 2.09
N PHE A 51 -8.33 17.24 1.25
CA PHE A 51 -8.01 17.07 -0.17
C PHE A 51 -8.14 18.38 -0.96
N GLU A 52 -9.14 19.19 -0.64
CA GLU A 52 -9.26 20.56 -1.18
C GLU A 52 -8.04 21.41 -0.82
N GLY A 53 -7.50 21.26 0.40
CA GLY A 53 -6.24 21.92 0.80
C GLY A 53 -4.98 21.41 0.10
N LEU A 54 -5.04 20.28 -0.61
CA LEU A 54 -3.96 19.79 -1.47
C LEU A 54 -4.09 20.33 -2.91
N GLU A 55 -5.22 20.92 -3.28
CA GLU A 55 -5.40 21.53 -4.60
C GLU A 55 -4.46 22.75 -4.74
N GLY A 56 -3.58 22.73 -5.73
CA GLY A 56 -2.60 23.80 -5.95
C GLY A 56 -1.26 23.61 -5.22
N ILE A 57 -1.06 22.52 -4.46
CA ILE A 57 0.30 22.09 -4.12
C ILE A 57 0.93 21.57 -5.42
N GLY A 58 1.65 22.44 -6.11
CA GLY A 58 2.34 22.08 -7.34
C GLY A 58 3.24 20.87 -7.10
N TRP A 59 3.20 19.90 -8.02
CA TRP A 59 4.21 18.86 -8.08
C TRP A 59 5.25 19.28 -9.12
N ASP A 60 6.49 19.45 -8.69
CA ASP A 60 7.60 20.02 -9.48
C ASP A 60 8.44 18.96 -10.20
N GLY A 61 7.91 17.75 -10.37
CA GLY A 61 8.60 16.70 -11.11
C GLY A 61 8.18 16.67 -12.58
N ASP A 62 8.95 15.95 -13.40
CA ASP A 62 8.56 15.58 -14.76
C ASP A 62 8.03 14.13 -14.74
N LEU A 63 6.74 13.97 -15.12
CA LEU A 63 6.08 12.66 -15.16
C LEU A 63 6.66 11.75 -16.25
N ASP A 64 7.16 12.32 -17.34
CA ASP A 64 7.71 11.59 -18.47
C ASP A 64 9.13 11.09 -18.16
N GLU A 65 9.93 11.90 -17.45
CA GLU A 65 11.26 11.49 -16.97
C GLU A 65 11.17 10.27 -16.02
N MET A 66 10.20 10.26 -15.10
CA MET A 66 10.01 9.13 -14.18
C MET A 66 9.56 7.85 -14.91
N ARG A 67 8.76 7.97 -15.98
CA ARG A 67 8.28 6.82 -16.77
C ARG A 67 9.37 6.25 -17.69
N GLY A 68 10.27 7.09 -18.18
CA GLY A 68 11.37 6.70 -19.06
C GLY A 68 12.38 5.74 -18.41
N SER A 69 12.51 5.76 -17.08
CA SER A 69 13.48 4.94 -16.35
C SER A 69 13.17 3.44 -16.27
N ARG A 70 11.98 2.98 -16.72
CA ARG A 70 11.56 1.57 -16.60
C ARG A 70 11.73 0.74 -17.87
N ILE A 71 12.06 1.33 -19.02
CA ILE A 71 12.13 0.57 -20.28
C ILE A 71 13.48 0.79 -20.95
N HIS A 72 14.28 -0.28 -20.92
CA HIS A 72 15.25 -0.75 -21.93
C HIS A 72 16.66 -1.03 -21.39
N ASP A 73 16.81 -2.16 -20.70
CA ASP A 73 18.08 -2.90 -20.64
C ASP A 73 17.76 -4.39 -20.69
N GLY A 74 17.57 -4.90 -21.90
CA GLY A 74 17.39 -6.33 -22.14
C GLY A 74 16.61 -6.57 -23.41
N ASP A 75 17.31 -6.59 -24.55
CA ASP A 75 17.03 -7.47 -25.68
C ASP A 75 18.22 -7.44 -26.65
N GLY A 76 19.34 -8.03 -26.21
CA GLY A 76 20.40 -8.49 -27.08
C GLY A 76 20.12 -9.91 -27.55
N VAL A 77 19.21 -10.06 -28.51
CA VAL A 77 19.04 -11.30 -29.28
C VAL A 77 20.25 -11.46 -30.20
N ASP A 78 21.22 -12.26 -29.79
CA ASP A 78 22.19 -12.88 -30.70
C ASP A 78 21.50 -14.09 -31.36
N ALA A 79 21.11 -13.87 -32.61
CA ALA A 79 20.84 -14.92 -33.56
C ALA A 79 21.96 -14.89 -34.61
N SER A 80 22.92 -15.81 -34.51
CA SER A 80 23.58 -16.52 -35.64
C SER A 80 24.44 -17.67 -35.13
#